data_AF-G3NWF8-F1
#
_entry.id   AF-G3NWF8-F1
#
_cell.length_a   1.000
_cell.length_b   1.000
_cell.length_c   1.000
_cell.angle_alpha   90.00
_cell.angle_beta   90.00
_cell.angle_gamma   90.00
#
_symmetry.space_group_name_H-M   'P 1'
#
loop_
_entity.id
_entity.type
_entity.pdbx_description
1 polymer ?
#
loop_
_entity_poly.entity_id
_entity_poly.type
_entity_poly.pdbx_seq_one_letter_code
_entity_poly.pdbx_strand_id
1 'polypeptide(L)'
;MPEEAEDMWHTYNLLQVGDSLRASTIRKVQTESATGSVGSSRVRTTLTLSVETIDFDSQACQLRVKGTNLEENQYVKMGAYHTIELELNRKFTLAKKSWDSVVLDRIEQACDATQKADVAAVVMQEGLANLVLVTPAMTLVRAKVEVTIPRKRRGSCTQHEKALERFYEAVMQAILRHINFDGSAAA
;
A
#
# COMPACT_ATOMS: atom_id res chain seq x y z
N MET A 1 10.72 -3.29 10.71
CA MET A 1 9.27 -3.34 10.96
C MET A 1 8.70 -2.18 10.17
N PRO A 2 7.69 -2.38 9.30
CA PRO A 2 7.14 -1.29 8.53
C PRO A 2 6.25 -0.44 9.44
N GLU A 3 6.49 0.86 9.50
CA GLU A 3 5.77 1.85 10.30
C GLU A 3 4.85 2.68 9.41
N GLU A 4 5.30 3.00 8.20
CA GLU A 4 4.61 3.85 7.25
C GLU A 4 4.23 3.10 5.96
N ALA A 5 3.31 3.69 5.20
CA ALA A 5 2.87 3.17 3.91
C ALA A 5 4.04 2.98 2.91
N GLU A 6 5.05 3.85 2.95
CA GLU A 6 6.25 3.75 2.12
C GLU A 6 7.13 2.54 2.46
N ASP A 7 7.16 2.12 3.73
CA ASP A 7 7.91 0.94 4.14
C ASP A 7 7.40 -0.33 3.46
N MET A 8 6.11 -0.37 3.10
CA MET A 8 5.53 -1.47 2.34
C MET A 8 6.06 -1.52 0.92
N TRP A 9 6.30 -0.36 0.30
CA TRP A 9 6.96 -0.26 -1.00
C TRP A 9 8.43 -0.66 -0.92
N HIS A 10 9.16 -0.25 0.12
CA HIS A 10 10.51 -0.74 0.33
C HIS A 10 10.52 -2.25 0.52
N THR A 11 9.62 -2.79 1.33
CA THR A 11 9.49 -4.24 1.58
C THR A 11 9.17 -5.02 0.32
N TYR A 12 8.28 -4.49 -0.54
CA TYR A 12 7.98 -5.08 -1.85
C TYR A 12 9.25 -5.27 -2.69
N ASN A 13 10.13 -4.26 -2.72
CA ASN A 13 11.39 -4.31 -3.46
C ASN A 13 12.47 -5.20 -2.80
N LEU A 14 12.36 -5.51 -1.51
CA LEU A 14 13.29 -6.39 -0.80
C LEU A 14 12.97 -7.88 -1.02
N LEU A 15 11.69 -8.21 -1.16
CA LEU A 15 11.22 -9.58 -1.34
C LEU A 15 11.54 -10.09 -2.74
N GLN A 16 11.99 -11.35 -2.82
CA GLN A 16 12.17 -12.05 -4.08
C GLN A 16 11.53 -13.44 -4.03
N VAL A 17 11.13 -13.93 -5.20
CA VAL A 17 10.65 -15.31 -5.35
C VAL A 17 11.76 -16.28 -4.96
N GLY A 18 11.43 -17.25 -4.12
CA GLY A 18 12.36 -18.22 -3.56
C GLY A 18 13.00 -17.84 -2.23
N ASP A 19 12.79 -16.61 -1.74
CA ASP A 19 13.13 -16.25 -0.36
C ASP A 19 12.18 -16.90 0.65
N SER A 20 12.56 -16.85 1.93
CA SER A 20 11.71 -17.27 3.04
C SER A 20 11.21 -16.06 3.82
N LEU A 21 9.90 -15.99 4.03
CA LEU A 21 9.25 -14.92 4.79
C LEU A 21 8.51 -15.52 5.99
N ARG A 22 8.82 -15.05 7.19
CA ARG A 22 8.14 -15.42 8.44
C ARG A 22 7.36 -14.25 9.00
N ALA A 23 6.04 -14.39 9.12
CA ALA A 23 5.18 -13.36 9.68
C ALA A 23 3.92 -13.93 10.33
N SER A 24 3.24 -13.10 11.13
CA SER A 24 1.97 -13.45 11.75
C SER A 24 0.82 -13.30 10.74
N THR A 25 -0.05 -14.29 10.68
CA THR A 25 -1.23 -14.32 9.81
C THR A 25 -2.43 -14.89 10.55
N ILE A 26 -3.63 -14.63 10.04
CA ILE A 26 -4.87 -15.23 10.52
C ILE A 26 -5.27 -16.34 9.55
N ARG A 27 -5.66 -17.50 10.09
CA ARG A 27 -6.20 -18.61 9.32
C ARG A 27 -7.53 -19.07 9.88
N LYS A 28 -8.49 -19.35 9.00
CA LYS A 28 -9.72 -20.05 9.37
C LYS A 28 -9.41 -21.54 9.49
N VAL A 29 -9.62 -22.08 10.68
CA VAL A 29 -9.42 -23.50 10.99
C VAL A 29 -10.80 -24.13 11.13
N GLN A 30 -11.02 -25.23 10.41
CA GLN A 30 -12.19 -26.07 10.60
C GLN A 30 -11.84 -27.17 11.60
N THR A 31 -12.68 -27.32 12.62
CA THR A 31 -12.54 -28.35 13.65
C THR A 31 -13.81 -29.18 13.66
N GLU A 32 -13.66 -30.48 13.51
CA GLU A 32 -14.77 -31.43 13.58
C GLU A 32 -14.80 -32.06 14.97
N SER A 33 -15.95 -31.99 15.66
CA SER A 33 -16.11 -32.60 16.97
C SER A 33 -16.31 -34.11 16.85
N ALA A 34 -16.07 -34.86 17.93
CA ALA A 34 -16.35 -36.30 17.98
C ALA A 34 -17.82 -36.67 17.71
N THR A 35 -18.74 -35.70 17.82
CA THR A 35 -20.17 -35.84 17.50
C THR A 35 -20.51 -35.51 16.04
N GLY A 36 -19.51 -35.21 15.19
CA GLY A 36 -19.70 -34.86 13.77
C GLY A 36 -20.11 -33.41 13.50
N SER A 37 -20.09 -32.54 14.52
CA SER A 37 -20.40 -31.12 14.33
C SER A 37 -19.16 -30.38 13.82
N VAL A 38 -19.30 -29.65 12.71
CA VAL A 38 -18.21 -28.84 12.14
C VAL A 38 -18.26 -27.42 12.70
N GLY A 39 -17.23 -27.05 13.45
CA GLY A 39 -16.98 -25.68 13.90
C GLY A 39 -15.94 -24.98 13.03
N SER A 40 -15.99 -23.65 12.97
CA SER A 40 -14.91 -22.87 12.35
C SER A 40 -14.46 -21.75 13.27
N SER A 41 -13.16 -21.63 13.50
CA SER A 41 -12.55 -20.58 14.29
C SER A 41 -11.47 -19.86 13.49
N ARG A 42 -11.22 -18.58 13.81
CA ARG A 42 -10.10 -17.82 13.23
C ARG A 42 -8.97 -17.83 14.24
N VAL A 43 -7.83 -18.38 13.86
CA VAL A 43 -6.65 -18.49 14.72
C VAL A 43 -5.53 -17.65 14.14
N ARG A 44 -4.88 -16.84 14.98
CA ARG A 44 -3.63 -16.17 14.62
C ARG A 44 -2.49 -17.16 14.80
N THR A 45 -1.67 -17.32 13.77
CA THR A 45 -0.47 -18.17 13.80
C THR A 45 0.68 -17.46 13.08
N THR A 46 1.90 -17.89 13.33
CA THR A 46 3.08 -17.42 12.60
C THR A 46 3.48 -18.49 11.60
N LEU A 47 3.57 -18.13 10.33
CA LEU A 47 3.96 -19.05 9.26
C LEU A 47 5.28 -18.59 8.65
N THR A 48 6.07 -19.57 8.23
CA THR A 48 7.31 -19.39 7.48
C THR A 48 7.06 -19.89 6.07
N LEU A 49 6.92 -18.97 5.11
CA LEU A 49 6.58 -19.30 3.72
C LEU A 49 7.79 -19.18 2.80
N SER A 50 7.92 -20.11 1.85
CA SER A 50 8.74 -19.90 0.66
C SER A 50 7.95 -19.03 -0.32
N VAL A 51 8.49 -17.86 -0.64
CA VAL A 51 7.81 -16.84 -1.45
C VAL A 51 7.70 -17.32 -2.90
N GLU A 52 6.49 -17.32 -3.45
CA GLU A 52 6.22 -17.67 -4.84
C GLU A 52 5.63 -16.52 -5.64
N THR A 53 4.80 -15.68 -5.02
CA THR A 53 4.18 -14.53 -5.67
C THR A 53 4.10 -13.37 -4.69
N ILE A 54 4.35 -12.17 -5.19
CA ILE A 54 4.36 -10.93 -4.41
C ILE A 54 3.47 -9.94 -5.15
N ASP A 55 2.40 -9.50 -4.50
CA ASP A 55 1.45 -8.53 -5.04
C ASP A 55 1.45 -7.28 -4.17
N PHE A 56 1.58 -6.11 -4.81
CA PHE A 56 1.53 -4.81 -4.12
C PHE A 56 0.39 -3.96 -4.67
N ASP A 57 -0.46 -3.47 -3.76
CA ASP A 57 -1.48 -2.47 -4.07
C ASP A 57 -0.94 -1.09 -3.73
N SER A 58 -0.67 -0.27 -4.75
CA SER A 58 -0.10 1.07 -4.59
C SER A 58 -1.09 2.09 -4.02
N GLN A 59 -2.40 1.86 -4.12
CA GLN A 59 -3.39 2.79 -3.56
C GLN A 59 -3.62 2.51 -2.09
N ALA A 60 -3.78 1.23 -1.75
CA ALA A 60 -3.95 0.79 -0.36
C ALA A 60 -2.63 0.71 0.42
N CYS A 61 -1.50 0.76 -0.29
CA CYS A 61 -0.15 0.51 0.25
C CYS A 61 -0.07 -0.84 0.98
N GLN A 62 -0.71 -1.86 0.40
CA GLN A 62 -0.81 -3.21 0.98
C GLN A 62 0.03 -4.21 0.21
N LEU A 63 0.77 -5.04 0.94
CA LEU A 63 1.68 -6.03 0.39
C LEU A 63 1.20 -7.44 0.74
N ARG A 64 0.95 -8.26 -0.29
CA ARG A 64 0.52 -9.65 -0.16
C ARG A 64 1.60 -10.57 -0.69
N VAL A 65 1.94 -11.56 0.11
CA VAL A 65 2.98 -12.52 -0.21
C VAL A 65 2.39 -13.92 -0.16
N LYS A 66 2.31 -14.56 -1.31
CA LYS A 66 1.83 -15.94 -1.46
C LYS A 66 3.03 -16.89 -1.50
N GLY A 67 2.88 -18.01 -0.81
CA GLY A 67 3.93 -19.01 -0.75
C GLY A 67 3.46 -20.33 -0.14
N THR A 68 4.40 -21.26 -0.02
CA THR A 68 4.19 -22.57 0.60
C THR A 68 4.86 -22.64 1.96
N ASN A 69 4.19 -23.27 2.93
CA ASN A 69 4.69 -23.36 4.30
C ASN A 69 5.93 -24.28 4.40
N LEU A 70 7.04 -23.76 4.92
CA LEU A 70 8.34 -24.44 5.03
C LEU A 70 8.51 -25.21 6.34
N GLU A 71 7.79 -24.84 7.39
CA GLU A 71 7.94 -25.40 8.73
C GLU A 71 6.62 -26.03 9.21
N GLU A 72 6.69 -27.06 10.05
CA GLU A 72 5.50 -27.65 10.63
C GLU A 72 4.74 -26.64 11.50
N ASN A 73 3.42 -26.58 11.34
CA ASN A 73 2.56 -25.70 12.12
C ASN A 73 1.31 -26.45 12.56
N GLN A 74 0.81 -26.12 13.75
CA GLN A 74 -0.40 -26.75 14.33
C GLN A 74 -1.63 -26.65 13.41
N TYR A 75 -1.73 -25.60 12.59
CA TYR A 75 -2.90 -25.33 11.76
C TYR A 75 -2.63 -25.38 10.25
N VAL A 76 -1.37 -25.52 9.84
CA VAL A 76 -0.95 -25.47 8.44
C VAL A 76 0.06 -26.58 8.18
N LYS A 77 -0.32 -27.49 7.29
CA LYS A 77 0.58 -28.58 6.85
C LYS A 77 1.80 -28.01 6.12
N MET A 78 2.92 -28.71 6.22
CA MET A 78 4.09 -28.40 5.40
C MET A 78 3.74 -28.50 3.90
N GLY A 79 4.28 -27.59 3.10
CA GLY A 79 3.99 -27.46 1.67
C GLY A 79 2.62 -26.90 1.32
N ALA A 80 1.76 -26.60 2.31
CA ALA A 80 0.46 -26.00 2.04
C ALA A 80 0.60 -24.53 1.64
N TYR A 81 -0.19 -24.11 0.66
CA TYR A 81 -0.25 -22.71 0.23
C TYR A 81 -0.91 -21.82 1.28
N HIS A 82 -0.37 -20.61 1.40
CA HIS A 82 -0.95 -19.54 2.20
C HIS A 82 -0.54 -18.17 1.63
N THR A 83 -1.36 -17.15 1.87
CA THR A 83 -1.04 -15.76 1.55
C THR A 83 -0.96 -14.97 2.84
N ILE A 84 0.19 -14.34 3.08
CA ILE A 84 0.42 -13.42 4.18
C ILE A 84 0.17 -12.01 3.66
N GLU A 85 -0.72 -11.28 4.32
CA GLU A 85 -0.84 -9.83 4.17
C GLU A 85 0.05 -9.20 5.23
N LEU A 86 1.07 -8.46 4.79
CA LEU A 86 1.91 -7.71 5.73
C LEU A 86 1.10 -6.51 6.22
N GLU A 87 1.23 -6.23 7.52
CA GLU A 87 0.53 -5.14 8.18
C GLU A 87 1.55 -4.15 8.75
N LEU A 88 1.18 -2.87 8.77
CA LEU A 88 1.95 -1.83 9.45
C LEU A 88 2.07 -2.16 10.94
N ASN A 89 3.18 -1.72 11.53
CA ASN A 89 3.52 -1.89 12.94
C ASN A 89 3.57 -3.37 13.39
N ARG A 90 3.80 -4.30 12.45
CA ARG A 90 4.01 -5.72 12.75
C ARG A 90 5.36 -6.21 12.27
N LYS A 91 6.02 -6.96 13.15
CA LYS A 91 7.31 -7.57 12.85
C LYS A 91 7.12 -8.73 11.87
N PHE A 92 7.94 -8.74 10.82
CA PHE A 92 8.18 -9.89 9.97
C PHE A 92 9.68 -10.17 9.93
N THR A 93 10.05 -11.37 9.50
CA THR A 93 11.44 -11.76 9.30
C THR A 93 11.61 -12.24 7.87
N LEU A 94 12.52 -11.60 7.14
CA LEU A 94 12.90 -11.99 5.79
C LEU A 94 14.23 -12.73 5.85
N ALA A 95 14.28 -13.90 5.22
CA ALA A 95 15.49 -14.68 5.04
C ALA A 95 15.76 -14.84 3.53
N LYS A 96 16.87 -14.26 3.09
CA LYS A 96 17.36 -14.32 1.71
C LYS A 96 18.53 -15.28 1.60
N LYS A 97 18.71 -15.89 0.43
CA LYS A 97 19.91 -16.69 0.14
C LYS A 97 21.18 -15.83 0.07
N SER A 98 21.04 -14.61 -0.43
CA SER A 98 22.12 -13.63 -0.54
C SER A 98 21.59 -12.25 -0.19
N TRP A 99 22.36 -11.51 0.61
CA TRP A 99 22.16 -10.10 0.89
C TRP A 99 23.24 -9.33 0.13
N ASP A 100 22.85 -8.68 -0.98
CA ASP A 100 23.76 -7.83 -1.74
C ASP A 100 23.78 -6.40 -1.18
N SER A 101 24.74 -5.59 -1.62
CA SER A 101 24.86 -4.19 -1.18
C SER A 101 23.64 -3.37 -1.56
N VAL A 102 23.01 -3.63 -2.71
CA VAL A 102 21.84 -2.88 -3.20
C VAL A 102 20.64 -3.08 -2.28
N VAL A 103 20.43 -4.30 -1.77
CA VAL A 103 19.38 -4.63 -0.81
C VAL A 103 19.67 -3.97 0.54
N LEU A 104 20.93 -3.94 0.98
CA LEU A 104 21.32 -3.28 2.23
C LEU A 104 21.15 -1.76 2.14
N ASP A 105 21.63 -1.12 1.07
CA ASP A 105 21.45 0.32 0.83
C ASP A 105 19.97 0.70 0.82
N ARG A 106 19.10 -0.16 0.27
CA ARG A 106 17.65 0.05 0.28
C ARG A 106 17.04 -0.04 1.68
N ILE A 107 17.55 -0.94 2.53
CA ILE A 107 17.12 -1.00 3.94
C ILE A 107 17.55 0.26 4.66
N GLU A 108 18.77 0.73 4.45
CA GLU A 108 19.27 1.97 5.04
C GLU A 108 18.41 3.17 4.61
N GLN A 109 18.08 3.27 3.33
CA GLN A 109 17.17 4.31 2.80
C GLN A 109 15.78 4.25 3.45
N ALA A 110 15.23 3.06 3.66
CA ALA A 110 13.93 2.90 4.31
C ALA A 110 13.97 3.27 5.80
N CYS A 111 15.11 3.07 6.47
CA CYS A 111 15.27 3.36 7.88
C CYS A 111 15.69 4.80 8.19
N ASP A 112 16.15 5.57 7.19
CA ASP A 112 16.58 6.96 7.38
C ASP A 112 15.37 7.91 7.48
N ALA A 113 15.09 8.37 8.70
CA ALA A 113 13.99 9.29 8.98
C ALA A 113 14.22 10.72 8.44
N THR A 114 15.43 11.08 8.01
CA THR A 114 15.74 12.44 7.55
C THR A 114 15.18 12.74 6.14
N GLN A 115 14.86 11.71 5.36
CA GLN A 115 14.37 11.83 3.98
C GLN A 115 12.85 12.02 3.87
N LYS A 116 12.12 12.09 4.99
CA LYS A 116 10.64 11.92 5.04
C LYS A 116 9.82 13.17 4.73
N ALA A 117 10.19 13.96 3.72
CA ALA A 117 9.40 15.12 3.31
C ALA A 117 8.60 14.82 2.04
N ASP A 118 7.29 14.68 2.21
CA ASP A 118 6.36 14.55 1.09
C ASP A 118 6.15 15.91 0.38
N VAL A 119 6.14 15.88 -0.95
CA VAL A 119 5.84 17.05 -1.77
C VAL A 119 4.53 16.85 -2.51
N ALA A 120 3.53 17.68 -2.19
CA ALA A 120 2.29 17.71 -2.95
C ALA A 120 2.44 18.57 -4.22
N ALA A 121 1.94 18.06 -5.34
CA ALA A 121 1.91 18.75 -6.63
C ALA A 121 0.50 18.71 -7.23
N VAL A 122 0.09 19.83 -7.84
CA VAL A 122 -1.21 19.95 -8.52
C VAL A 122 -0.96 20.38 -9.95
N VAL A 123 -1.19 19.46 -10.90
CA VAL A 123 -1.04 19.74 -12.33
C VAL A 123 -2.41 20.04 -12.90
N MET A 124 -2.60 21.24 -13.44
CA MET A 124 -3.91 21.72 -13.88
C MET A 124 -3.87 22.23 -15.33
N GLN A 125 -4.96 21.95 -16.04
CA GLN A 125 -5.37 22.60 -17.27
C GLN A 125 -6.87 22.97 -17.16
N GLU A 126 -7.42 23.74 -18.10
CA GLU A 126 -8.85 24.02 -18.12
C GLU A 126 -9.65 22.71 -18.21
N GLY A 127 -10.35 22.37 -17.12
CA GLY A 127 -11.24 21.21 -17.04
C GLY A 127 -10.58 19.89 -16.63
N LEU A 128 -9.28 19.87 -16.35
CA LEU A 128 -8.62 18.69 -15.78
C LEU A 128 -7.55 19.10 -14.76
N ALA A 129 -7.62 18.53 -13.57
CA ALA A 129 -6.59 18.64 -12.57
C ALA A 129 -6.20 17.24 -12.06
N ASN A 130 -4.89 17.01 -11.92
CA ASN A 130 -4.34 15.84 -11.28
C ASN A 130 -3.64 16.26 -10.00
N LEU A 131 -4.08 15.68 -8.89
CA LEU A 131 -3.49 15.85 -7.58
C LEU A 131 -2.52 14.72 -7.33
N VAL A 132 -1.26 15.05 -7.11
CA VAL A 132 -0.16 14.09 -7.02
C VAL A 132 0.60 14.33 -5.72
N LEU A 133 0.88 13.25 -4.99
CA LEU A 133 1.77 13.24 -3.86
C LEU A 133 3.07 12.58 -4.28
N VAL A 134 4.17 13.33 -4.24
CA VAL A 134 5.52 12.85 -4.53
C VAL A 134 6.16 12.53 -3.19
N THR A 135 6.26 11.24 -2.90
CA THR A 135 7.02 10.74 -1.76
C THR A 135 8.44 10.41 -2.22
N PRO A 136 9.42 10.27 -1.29
CA PRO A 136 10.78 9.87 -1.64
C PRO A 136 10.83 8.56 -2.43
N ALA A 137 9.94 7.62 -2.13
CA ALA A 137 9.96 6.30 -2.73
C ALA A 137 9.03 6.13 -3.94
N MET A 138 7.92 6.88 -4.02
CA MET A 138 6.92 6.74 -5.09
C MET A 138 6.12 8.01 -5.38
N THR A 139 5.53 8.06 -6.57
CA THR A 139 4.59 9.13 -6.96
C THR A 139 3.17 8.59 -7.01
N LEU A 140 2.29 9.16 -6.18
CA LEU A 140 0.90 8.72 -6.03
C LEU A 140 -0.08 9.75 -6.58
N VAL A 141 -0.88 9.37 -7.57
CA VAL A 141 -2.02 10.19 -8.01
C VAL A 141 -3.17 9.99 -7.00
N ARG A 142 -3.47 11.01 -6.20
CA ARG A 142 -4.48 10.95 -5.14
C ARG A 142 -5.88 11.28 -5.64
N ALA A 143 -5.99 12.20 -6.59
CA ALA A 143 -7.27 12.58 -7.17
C ALA A 143 -7.12 13.05 -8.62
N LYS A 144 -8.14 12.76 -9.43
CA LYS A 144 -8.31 13.31 -10.78
C LYS A 144 -9.64 14.04 -10.81
N VAL A 145 -9.60 15.36 -11.04
CA VAL A 145 -10.79 16.21 -11.16
C VAL A 145 -10.97 16.54 -12.64
N GLU A 146 -12.08 16.09 -13.23
CA GLU A 146 -12.39 16.31 -14.64
C GLU A 146 -13.75 16.99 -14.76
N VAL A 147 -13.78 18.19 -15.35
CA VAL A 147 -14.97 19.02 -15.53
C VAL A 147 -14.98 19.59 -16.93
N THR A 148 -16.10 19.45 -17.65
CA THR A 148 -16.23 20.05 -18.98
C THR A 148 -16.46 21.56 -18.85
N ILE A 149 -15.47 22.36 -19.24
CA ILE A 149 -15.55 23.83 -19.22
C ILE A 149 -15.98 24.34 -20.61
N PRO A 150 -17.11 25.07 -20.73
CA PRO A 150 -17.53 25.63 -22.00
C PRO A 150 -16.52 26.65 -22.54
N ARG A 151 -16.31 26.67 -23.86
CA ARG A 151 -15.47 27.69 -24.51
C ARG A 151 -16.09 29.08 -24.38
N LYS A 152 -15.25 30.11 -24.28
CA LYS A 152 -15.69 31.52 -24.31
C LYS A 152 -16.42 31.82 -25.64
N ARG A 153 -17.61 32.41 -25.56
CA ARG A 153 -18.40 32.84 -26.74
C ARG A 153 -18.45 34.37 -26.79
N ARG A 154 -18.48 34.96 -28.00
CA ARG A 154 -18.75 36.40 -28.17
C ARG A 154 -20.18 36.69 -27.70
N GLY A 155 -20.32 37.45 -26.61
CA GLY A 155 -21.59 37.93 -26.07
C GLY A 155 -21.82 37.61 -24.59
N SER A 156 -21.30 36.49 -24.08
CA SER A 156 -21.40 36.16 -22.64
C SER A 156 -20.31 35.17 -22.23
N CYS A 157 -19.51 35.55 -21.24
CA CYS A 157 -18.47 34.72 -20.61
C CYS A 157 -18.90 34.14 -19.24
N THR A 158 -20.12 34.45 -18.79
CA THR A 158 -20.60 34.11 -17.43
C THR A 158 -20.67 32.60 -17.18
N GLN A 159 -21.03 31.80 -18.19
CA GLN A 159 -21.07 30.34 -18.06
C GLN A 159 -19.67 29.72 -17.94
N HIS A 160 -18.68 30.30 -18.64
CA HIS A 160 -17.30 29.85 -18.57
C HIS A 160 -16.69 30.20 -17.20
N GLU A 161 -16.92 31.42 -16.71
CA GLU A 161 -16.47 31.85 -15.38
C GLU A 161 -17.08 31.01 -14.25
N LYS A 162 -18.40 30.77 -14.28
CA LYS A 162 -19.06 29.89 -13.30
C LYS A 162 -18.57 28.44 -13.35
N ALA A 163 -18.23 27.93 -14.53
CA ALA A 163 -17.68 26.58 -14.67
C ALA A 163 -16.25 26.49 -14.11
N LEU A 164 -15.42 27.53 -14.32
CA LEU A 164 -14.09 27.63 -13.73
C LEU A 164 -14.13 27.74 -12.21
N GLU A 165 -15.03 28.55 -11.66
CA GLU A 165 -15.20 28.70 -10.21
C GLU A 165 -15.52 27.35 -9.54
N ARG A 166 -16.48 26.61 -10.09
CA ARG A 166 -16.82 25.25 -9.64
C ARG A 166 -15.65 24.26 -9.79
N PHE A 167 -14.88 24.38 -10.87
CA PHE A 167 -13.70 23.55 -11.08
C PHE A 167 -12.64 23.82 -10.01
N TYR A 168 -12.31 25.08 -9.73
CA TYR A 168 -11.35 25.44 -8.68
C TYR A 168 -11.84 25.05 -7.27
N GLU A 169 -13.13 25.17 -6.99
CA GLU A 169 -13.71 24.69 -5.75
C GLU A 169 -13.55 23.17 -5.60
N ALA A 170 -13.81 22.41 -6.67
CA ALA A 170 -13.63 20.96 -6.67
C ALA A 170 -12.15 20.56 -6.47
N VAL A 171 -11.23 21.28 -7.09
CA VAL A 171 -9.78 21.08 -6.89
C VAL A 171 -9.38 21.38 -5.45
N MET A 172 -9.84 22.49 -4.87
CA MET A 172 -9.55 22.83 -3.48
C MET A 172 -10.11 21.79 -2.51
N GLN A 173 -11.33 21.30 -2.74
CA GLN A 173 -11.89 20.21 -1.95
C GLN A 173 -11.07 18.92 -2.07
N ALA A 174 -10.54 18.60 -3.26
CA ALA A 174 -9.65 17.45 -3.44
C ALA A 174 -8.34 17.63 -2.66
N ILE A 175 -7.74 18.83 -2.69
CA ILE A 175 -6.54 19.17 -1.92
C ILE A 175 -6.78 18.92 -0.43
N LEU A 176 -7.84 19.50 0.13
CA LEU A 176 -8.14 19.39 1.57
C LEU A 176 -8.46 17.96 2.03
N ARG A 177 -8.99 17.10 1.13
CA ARG A 177 -9.30 15.70 1.46
C ARG A 177 -8.08 14.79 1.41
N HIS A 178 -7.13 15.07 0.53
CA HIS A 178 -6.06 14.12 0.19
C HIS A 178 -4.67 14.56 0.60
N ILE A 179 -4.45 15.84 0.91
CA ILE A 179 -3.16 16.36 1.35
C ILE A 179 -3.30 16.75 2.83
N ASN A 180 -2.47 16.12 3.66
CA ASN A 180 -2.29 16.54 5.04
C ASN A 180 -1.17 17.59 5.09
N PHE A 181 -1.46 18.77 5.61
CA PHE A 181 -0.49 19.87 5.74
C PHE A 181 0.23 19.88 7.09
N ASP A 182 -0.34 19.19 8.08
CA ASP A 182 0.32 18.94 9.34
C ASP A 182 1.24 17.75 9.10
N GLY A 183 2.54 17.98 8.94
CA GLY A 183 3.57 16.98 8.65
C GLY A 183 3.73 15.85 9.68
N SER A 184 2.72 15.59 10.52
CA SER A 184 2.57 14.36 11.27
C SER A 184 1.88 13.33 10.38
N ALA A 185 2.64 12.30 9.98
CA ALA A 185 2.12 11.06 9.41
C ALA A 185 0.87 10.63 10.18
N ALA A 186 -0.27 10.54 9.49
CA ALA A 186 -1.47 9.97 10.07
C ALA A 186 -1.19 8.50 10.39
N ALA A 187 -1.37 8.16 11.67
CA ALA A 187 -1.17 6.82 12.25
C ALA A 187 -2.02 5.72 11.60
#